data_AF-A0A453EUU6-F1
#
_entry.id   AF-A0A453EUU6-F1
#
_cell.length_a   1.000
_cell.length_b   1.000
_cell.length_c   1.000
_cell.angle_alpha   90.00
_cell.angle_beta   90.00
_cell.angle_gamma   90.00
#
_symmetry.space_group_name_H-M   'P 1'
#
loop_
_entity.id
_entity.type
_entity.pdbx_description
1 polymer ?
#
loop_
_entity_poly.entity_id
_entity_poly.type
_entity_poly.pdbx_seq_one_letter_code
_entity_poly.pdbx_strand_id
1 'polypeptide(L)'
;MATIEDIGVSAAINILSAVIFLLAFAFLRLQPINDRVYFPKWYLKGSRQSPSHGGAFVRKFVNLDMRSYLKFLSWMPAALQMPEDELISHAGLDSAVYLRIYLTG
;
A
#
# COMPACT_ATOMS: atom_id res chain seq x y z
N MET A 1 -1.83 -32.16 -20.05
CA MET A 1 -2.86 -31.36 -19.34
C MET A 1 -2.41 -31.26 -17.89
N ALA A 2 -2.53 -30.09 -17.25
CA ALA A 2 -2.13 -29.94 -15.85
C ALA A 2 -3.02 -30.80 -14.95
N THR A 3 -2.41 -31.52 -14.00
CA THR A 3 -3.13 -32.28 -12.99
C THR A 3 -3.57 -31.37 -11.84
N ILE A 4 -4.46 -31.87 -10.98
CA ILE A 4 -4.88 -31.14 -9.77
C ILE A 4 -3.67 -30.87 -8.86
N GLU A 5 -2.71 -31.81 -8.82
CA GLU A 5 -1.47 -31.65 -8.05
C GLU A 5 -0.62 -30.51 -8.60
N ASP A 6 -0.45 -30.43 -9.92
CA ASP A 6 0.28 -29.34 -10.58
C ASP A 6 -0.35 -27.97 -10.29
N ILE A 7 -1.69 -27.90 -10.33
CA ILE A 7 -2.45 -26.69 -9.99
C ILE A 7 -2.26 -26.34 -8.52
N GLY A 8 -2.32 -27.32 -7.62
CA GLY A 8 -2.15 -27.14 -6.18
C GLY A 8 -0.78 -26.59 -5.81
N VAL A 9 0.28 -27.18 -6.35
CA VAL A 9 1.66 -26.71 -6.13
C VAL A 9 1.84 -25.29 -6.67
N SER A 10 1.35 -25.02 -7.88
CA SER A 10 1.43 -23.68 -8.48
C SER A 10 0.67 -22.64 -7.67
N ALA A 11 -0.57 -22.95 -7.24
CA ALA A 11 -1.36 -22.06 -6.40
C ALA A 11 -0.67 -21.77 -5.06
N ALA A 12 -0.11 -22.80 -4.42
CA ALA A 12 0.61 -22.64 -3.16
C ALA A 12 1.82 -21.70 -3.29
N ILE A 13 2.65 -21.89 -4.32
CA ILE A 13 3.81 -21.03 -4.57
C ILE A 13 3.38 -19.58 -4.83
N ASN A 14 2.37 -19.36 -5.67
CA ASN A 14 1.91 -18.01 -6.00
C ASN A 14 1.29 -17.31 -4.79
N ILE A 15 0.47 -18.00 -4.00
CA ILE A 15 -0.15 -17.43 -2.79
C ILE A 15 0.92 -17.10 -1.75
N LEU A 16 1.84 -18.03 -1.46
CA LEU A 16 2.92 -17.78 -0.50
C LEU A 16 3.81 -16.62 -0.94
N SER A 17 4.15 -16.54 -2.23
CA SER A 17 4.92 -15.43 -2.78
C SER A 17 4.17 -14.10 -2.63
N ALA A 18 2.87 -14.06 -2.92
CA ALA A 18 2.04 -12.88 -2.73
C ALA A 18 2.01 -12.43 -1.26
N VAL A 19 1.91 -13.37 -0.31
CA VAL A 19 1.97 -13.07 1.12
C VAL A 19 3.33 -12.47 1.50
N ILE A 20 4.44 -13.01 0.99
CA ILE A 20 5.78 -12.46 1.22
C ILE A 20 5.87 -11.03 0.69
N PHE A 21 5.36 -10.75 -0.51
CA PHE A 21 5.32 -9.40 -1.05
C PHE A 21 4.47 -8.44 -0.22
N LEU A 22 3.33 -8.89 0.31
CA LEU A 22 2.48 -8.07 1.17
C LEU A 22 3.17 -7.72 2.50
N LEU A 23 3.90 -8.67 3.09
CA LEU A 23 4.70 -8.43 4.30
C LEU A 23 5.83 -7.44 4.03
N ALA A 24 6.56 -7.62 2.92
CA ALA A 24 7.61 -6.70 2.49
C ALA A 24 7.05 -5.29 2.23
N PHE A 25 5.91 -5.20 1.53
CA PHE A 25 5.20 -3.93 1.30
C PHE A 25 4.84 -3.24 2.60
N ALA A 26 4.22 -3.95 3.54
CA ALA A 26 3.81 -3.33 4.80
C ALA A 26 5.00 -2.86 5.63
N PHE A 27 6.09 -3.63 5.65
CA PHE A 27 7.30 -3.24 6.35
C PHE A 27 7.96 -2.00 5.73
N LEU A 28 8.14 -2.01 4.40
CA LEU A 28 8.80 -0.93 3.67
C LEU A 28 7.98 0.36 3.65
N ARG A 29 6.64 0.25 3.57
CA ARG A 29 5.71 1.39 3.59
C ARG A 29 5.75 2.18 4.90
N LEU A 30 6.02 1.51 6.01
CA LEU A 30 6.09 2.14 7.33
C LEU A 30 7.42 2.87 7.59
N GLN A 31 8.45 2.64 6.77
CA GLN A 31 9.74 3.31 6.94
C GLN A 31 9.66 4.78 6.47
N PRO A 32 10.03 5.76 7.31
CA PRO A 32 9.96 7.18 6.96
C PRO A 32 10.81 7.55 5.73
N ILE A 33 11.91 6.83 5.49
CA ILE A 33 12.76 7.03 4.30
C ILE A 33 12.01 6.73 2.98
N ASN A 34 11.08 5.78 3.02
CA ASN A 34 10.30 5.36 1.84
C ASN A 34 8.99 6.14 1.69
N ASP A 35 8.70 7.09 2.59
CA ASP A 35 7.42 7.77 2.63
C ASP A 35 7.11 8.52 1.32
N ARG A 36 8.12 9.10 0.69
CA ARG A 36 8.00 9.78 -0.60
C ARG A 36 7.78 8.82 -1.77
N VAL A 37 8.22 7.57 -1.65
CA VAL A 37 8.04 6.53 -2.68
C VAL A 37 6.61 5.99 -2.64
N TYR A 38 6.07 5.75 -1.44
CA TYR A 38 4.72 5.20 -1.28
C TYR A 38 3.60 6.24 -1.30
N PHE A 39 3.89 7.50 -0.93
CA PHE A 39 2.88 8.57 -0.86
C PHE A 39 3.19 9.81 -1.73
N PRO A 40 3.69 9.69 -2.97
CA PRO A 40 4.12 10.84 -3.77
C PRO A 40 2.97 11.80 -4.11
N LYS A 41 1.78 11.28 -4.41
CA LYS A 41 0.59 12.10 -4.75
C LYS A 41 0.25 13.10 -3.64
N TRP A 42 0.41 12.71 -2.38
CA TRP A 42 0.12 13.57 -1.23
C TRP A 42 1.13 14.71 -1.08
N TYR A 43 2.39 14.49 -1.46
CA TYR A 43 3.40 15.53 -1.53
C TYR A 43 3.16 16.48 -2.71
N LEU A 44 2.79 15.95 -3.88
CA LEU A 44 2.45 16.75 -5.06
C LEU A 44 1.22 17.64 -4.83
N LYS A 45 0.22 17.14 -4.09
CA LYS A 45 -0.98 17.90 -3.69
C LYS A 45 -0.70 18.91 -2.57
N GLY A 46 0.49 18.89 -1.95
CA GLY A 46 0.84 19.74 -0.81
C GLY A 46 0.12 19.39 0.50
N SER A 47 -0.70 18.34 0.52
CA SER A 47 -1.43 17.88 1.72
C SER A 47 -0.51 17.20 2.75
N ARG A 48 0.71 16.82 2.34
CA ARG A 48 1.73 16.24 3.21
C ARG A 48 3.02 17.04 3.11
N GLN A 49 3.55 17.47 4.25
CA GLN A 49 4.85 18.13 4.35
C GLN A 49 5.90 17.17 4.88
N SER A 50 7.15 17.32 4.44
CA SER A 50 8.24 16.55 5.03
C SER A 50 8.45 16.96 6.49
N PRO A 51 8.81 16.03 7.39
CA PRO A 51 9.00 16.34 8.80
C PRO A 51 9.99 17.50 8.95
N SER A 52 9.52 18.62 9.51
CA SER A 52 10.37 19.76 9.85
C SER A 52 11.33 19.34 10.95
N HIS A 53 12.59 19.07 10.60
CA HIS A 53 13.87 19.10 11.35
C HIS A 53 13.94 18.89 12.90
N GLY A 54 12.93 18.38 13.59
CA GLY A 54 12.82 18.43 15.06
C GLY A 54 12.88 17.09 15.80
N GLY A 55 13.19 15.97 15.13
CA GLY A 55 13.23 14.64 15.74
C GLY A 55 14.63 14.02 15.76
N ALA A 56 14.90 13.17 16.77
CA ALA A 56 16.12 12.39 16.88
C ALA A 56 16.45 11.68 15.55
N PHE A 57 17.66 11.92 15.02
CA PHE A 57 18.08 11.60 13.66
C PHE A 57 17.72 10.17 13.20
N VAL A 58 17.78 9.18 14.10
CA VAL A 58 17.47 7.77 13.81
C VAL A 58 15.98 7.51 13.51
N ARG A 59 15.06 8.14 14.26
CA ARG A 59 13.61 7.98 14.04
C ARG A 59 13.13 8.63 12.73
N LYS A 60 13.96 9.50 12.14
CA LYS A 60 13.71 10.10 10.82
C LYS A 60 13.92 9.10 9.67
N PHE A 61 14.66 8.02 9.89
CA PHE A 61 14.97 7.04 8.84
C PHE A 61 14.26 5.70 9.04
N VAL A 62 14.10 5.26 10.30
CA VAL A 62 13.55 3.95 10.63
C VAL A 62 12.37 4.07 11.60
N ASN A 63 11.28 3.37 11.29
CA ASN A 63 10.14 3.23 12.21
C ASN A 63 10.32 1.99 13.09
N LEU A 64 10.50 2.21 14.40
CA LEU A 64 10.68 1.15 15.40
C LEU A 64 9.40 0.83 16.20
N ASP A 65 8.26 1.40 15.82
CA ASP A 65 6.99 1.13 16.52
C ASP A 65 6.41 -0.23 16.13
N MET A 66 6.64 -1.24 16.97
CA MET A 66 6.13 -2.61 16.80
C MET A 66 4.60 -2.67 16.69
N ARG A 67 3.87 -1.74 17.31
CA ARG A 67 2.39 -1.70 17.22
C ARG A 67 1.90 -1.40 15.81
N SER A 68 2.65 -0.61 15.05
CA SER A 68 2.35 -0.29 13.66
C SER A 68 2.41 -1.54 12.76
N TYR A 69 3.30 -2.49 13.06
CA TYR A 69 3.44 -3.74 12.30
C TYR A 69 2.37 -4.79 12.62
N LEU A 70 1.77 -4.74 13.81
CA LEU A 70 0.63 -5.62 14.15
C LEU A 70 -0.63 -5.31 13.32
N LYS A 71 -0.72 -4.12 12.73
CA LYS A 71 -1.84 -3.67 11.89
C LYS A 71 -1.50 -3.64 10.41
N PHE A 72 -0.60 -4.52 9.95
CA PHE A 72 -0.06 -4.45 8.58
C PHE A 72 -1.10 -4.52 7.45
N LEU A 73 -2.28 -5.13 7.68
CA LEU A 73 -3.38 -5.18 6.72
C LEU A 73 -4.37 -4.00 6.83
N SER A 74 -4.18 -3.06 7.75
CA SER A 74 -5.13 -1.96 7.96
C SER A 74 -5.25 -1.00 6.77
N TRP A 75 -4.32 -1.06 5.80
CA TRP A 75 -4.39 -0.28 4.57
C TRP A 75 -5.49 -0.77 3.62
N MET A 76 -5.85 -2.06 3.65
CA MET A 76 -6.89 -2.61 2.78
C MET A 76 -8.27 -1.99 3.09
N PRO A 77 -8.79 -2.03 4.33
CA PRO A 77 -10.06 -1.39 4.63
C PRO A 77 -9.97 0.14 4.47
N ALA A 78 -8.83 0.76 4.78
CA ALA A 78 -8.64 2.19 4.58
C ALA A 78 -8.71 2.60 3.10
N ALA A 79 -8.24 1.76 2.18
CA ALA A 79 -8.32 2.02 0.74
C ALA A 79 -9.77 2.04 0.21
N LEU A 80 -10.70 1.37 0.91
CA LEU A 80 -12.11 1.31 0.56
C LEU A 80 -12.95 2.44 1.18
N GLN A 81 -12.38 3.25 2.07
CA GLN A 81 -13.11 4.33 2.76
C GLN A 81 -13.28 5.58 1.90
N MET A 82 -12.54 5.72 0.80
CA MET A 82 -12.59 6.89 -0.07
C MET A 82 -13.77 6.80 -1.05
N PRO A 83 -14.77 7.70 -1.00
CA PRO A 83 -15.91 7.68 -1.91
C PRO A 83 -15.48 8.07 -3.34
N GLU A 84 -16.29 7.70 -4.34
CA GLU A 84 -15.99 7.90 -5.77
C GLU A 84 -15.78 9.39 -6.12
N ASP A 85 -16.59 10.30 -5.56
CA ASP A 85 -16.42 11.75 -5.78
C ASP A 85 -15.07 12.26 -5.28
N GLU A 86 -14.64 11.80 -4.10
CA GLU A 86 -13.34 12.18 -3.55
C GLU A 86 -12.22 11.56 -4.39
N LEU A 87 -12.36 10.31 -4.82
CA LEU A 87 -11.40 9.61 -5.67
C LEU A 87 -11.23 10.30 -7.02
N ILE A 88 -12.30 10.75 -7.67
CA ILE A 88 -12.26 11.50 -8.93
C ILE A 88 -11.55 12.84 -8.70
N SER A 89 -11.88 13.57 -7.63
CA SER A 89 -11.23 14.85 -7.32
C SER A 89 -9.74 14.70 -6.96
N HIS A 90 -9.35 13.55 -6.39
CA HIS A 90 -7.98 13.29 -5.93
C HIS A 90 -7.09 12.64 -7.00
N ALA A 91 -7.62 11.70 -7.77
CA ALA A 91 -6.88 10.88 -8.73
C ALA A 91 -7.21 11.17 -10.20
N GLY A 92 -8.30 11.87 -10.47
CA GLY A 92 -8.82 12.13 -11.82
C GLY A 92 -9.85 11.10 -12.28
N LEU A 93 -10.65 11.49 -13.28
CA LEU A 93 -11.73 10.68 -13.84
C LEU A 93 -11.21 9.36 -14.45
N ASP A 94 -10.14 9.41 -15.24
CA ASP A 94 -9.59 8.24 -15.92
C ASP A 94 -9.18 7.13 -14.94
N SER A 95 -8.59 7.51 -13.80
CA SER A 95 -8.20 6.56 -12.76
C SER A 95 -9.42 5.91 -12.09
N ALA A 96 -10.49 6.68 -11.88
CA ALA A 96 -11.74 6.15 -11.30
C ALA A 96 -12.44 5.18 -12.26
N VAL A 97 -12.52 5.54 -13.55
CA VAL A 97 -13.10 4.66 -14.59
C VAL A 97 -12.28 3.38 -14.74
N TYR A 98 -10.94 3.45 -14.67
CA TYR A 98 -10.08 2.26 -14.69
C TYR A 98 -10.36 1.31 -13.53
N LEU A 99 -10.50 1.84 -12.30
CA LEU A 99 -10.83 1.01 -11.12
C LEU A 99 -12.21 0.35 -11.25
N ARG A 100 -13.15 1.00 -11.93
CA ARG A 100 -14.50 0.47 -12.16
C ARG A 100 -14.51 -0.80 -13.02
N ILE A 101 -13.50 -1.01 -13.88
CA ILE A 101 -13.34 -2.25 -14.65
C ILE A 101 -13.22 -3.44 -13.70
N TYR A 102 -12.43 -3.31 -12.63
CA TYR A 102 -12.25 -4.36 -11.62
C TYR A 102 -13.43 -4.53 -10.67
N LEU A 103 -14.25 -3.48 -10.50
CA LEU A 103 -15.48 -3.57 -9.68
C LEU A 103 -16.64 -4.20 -10.44
N THR A 104 -16.64 -4.07 -11.78
CA THR A 104 -17.73 -4.56 -12.63
C THR A 104 -17.48 -5.97 -13.15
N GLY A 105 -16.20 -6.34 -13.35
CA GLY A 105 -15.78 -7.68 -13.77
C GLY A 105 -15.76 -8.68 -12.63
#